data_AF-B0I2K9-F1
#
_entry.id   AF-B0I2K9-F1
#
_cell.length_a   1.000
_cell.length_b   1.000
_cell.length_c   1.000
_cell.angle_alpha   90.00
_cell.angle_beta   90.00
_cell.angle_gamma   90.00
#
_symmetry.space_group_name_H-M   'P 1'
#
loop_
_entity.id
_entity.type
_entity.pdbx_description
1 polymer ?
#
loop_
_entity_poly.entity_id
_entity_poly.type
_entity_poly.pdbx_seq_one_letter_code
_entity_poly.pdbx_strand_id
1 'polypeptide(L)' 'VDHPHGGGEGRAPIGRKKPTTPWGYPALGRRSRKRNKYSNSFIIRRRK' A
#
# COMPACT_ATOMS: atom_id res chain seq x y z
N VAL A 1 -3.32 -19.61 0.63
CA VAL A 1 -4.00 -18.39 1.13
C VAL A 1 -3.30 -17.24 0.45
N ASP A 2 -3.87 -16.82 -0.67
CA ASP A 2 -3.05 -16.18 -1.73
C ASP A 2 -3.19 -14.65 -1.69
N HIS A 3 -4.21 -14.15 -0.99
CA HIS A 3 -4.45 -12.73 -0.81
C HIS A 3 -5.04 -12.40 0.58
N PRO A 4 -4.64 -11.31 1.24
CA PRO A 4 -5.13 -10.98 2.59
C PRO A 4 -6.60 -10.55 2.69
N HIS A 5 -7.29 -10.39 1.55
CA HIS A 5 -8.75 -10.19 1.48
C HIS A 5 -9.49 -11.45 0.98
N GLY A 6 -8.79 -12.58 0.82
CA GLY A 6 -9.40 -13.82 0.34
C GLY A 6 -10.30 -14.45 1.41
N GLY A 7 -11.41 -15.04 0.97
CA GLY A 7 -12.39 -15.70 1.82
C GLY A 7 -13.72 -14.94 1.93
N GLY A 8 -14.75 -15.65 2.38
CA GLY A 8 -16.13 -15.17 2.46
C GLY A 8 -17.04 -15.84 1.42
N GLU A 9 -18.28 -16.11 1.81
CA GLU A 9 -19.28 -16.71 0.94
C GLU A 9 -19.81 -15.64 -0.03
N GLY A 10 -19.72 -15.90 -1.34
CA GLY A 10 -20.13 -14.95 -2.37
C GLY A 10 -19.22 -13.71 -2.47
N ARG A 11 -19.81 -12.52 -2.63
CA ARG A 11 -19.05 -11.26 -2.72
C ARG A 11 -18.73 -10.76 -1.32
N ALA A 12 -17.46 -10.85 -0.92
CA ALA A 12 -16.99 -10.40 0.39
C ALA A 12 -16.45 -8.95 0.36
N PRO A 13 -16.74 -8.14 1.39
CA PRO A 13 -16.02 -6.89 1.61
C PRO A 13 -14.58 -7.15 2.07
N ILE A 14 -13.73 -6.13 2.07
CA ILE A 14 -12.29 -6.25 2.40
C ILE A 14 -12.04 -6.79 3.82
N GLY A 15 -12.97 -6.57 4.77
CA GLY A 15 -12.88 -7.10 6.14
C GLY A 15 -11.71 -6.55 6.98
N ARG A 16 -10.96 -5.56 6.48
CA ARG A 16 -9.81 -4.93 7.14
C ARG A 16 -9.97 -3.41 7.19
N LYS A 17 -9.35 -2.78 8.19
CA LYS A 17 -9.35 -1.31 8.37
C LYS A 17 -8.80 -0.55 7.15
N LYS A 18 -7.89 -1.15 6.39
CA LYS A 18 -7.30 -0.58 5.17
C LYS A 18 -7.13 -1.69 4.12
N PRO A 19 -7.24 -1.37 2.83
CA PRO A 19 -6.88 -2.30 1.77
C PRO A 19 -5.39 -2.64 1.86
N THR A 20 -5.09 -3.92 1.68
CA THR A 20 -3.74 -4.47 1.75
C THR A 20 -3.30 -5.10 0.43
N THR A 21 -2.00 -5.04 0.17
CA THR A 21 -1.34 -5.79 -0.90
C THR A 21 -1.35 -7.28 -0.59
N PRO A 22 -1.06 -8.17 -1.56
CA PRO A 22 -0.94 -9.61 -1.31
C PRO A 22 0.02 -9.96 -0.17
N TRP A 23 1.05 -9.12 0.05
CA TRP A 23 2.05 -9.29 1.10
C TRP A 23 1.73 -8.55 2.42
N GLY A 24 0.52 -8.01 2.56
CA GLY A 24 0.05 -7.42 3.81
C GLY A 24 0.41 -5.94 4.05
N TYR A 25 1.04 -5.26 3.10
CA TYR A 25 1.30 -3.82 3.23
C TYR A 25 0.05 -2.99 2.90
N PRO A 26 -0.13 -1.78 3.46
CA PRO A 26 -1.22 -0.89 3.06
C PRO A 26 -1.11 -0.52 1.58
N ALA A 27 -2.20 -0.71 0.83
CA ALA A 27 -2.26 -0.41 -0.60
C ALA A 27 -2.46 1.10 -0.89
N LEU A 28 -3.07 1.84 0.04
CA LEU A 28 -3.40 3.26 -0.12
C LEU A 28 -2.66 4.13 0.90
N GLY A 29 -2.22 5.31 0.45
CA GLY A 29 -1.68 6.39 1.30
C GLY A 29 -0.25 6.18 1.84
N ARG A 30 0.34 5.00 1.71
CA ARG A 30 1.71 4.74 2.19
C ARG A 30 2.74 5.22 1.17
N ARG A 31 3.53 6.24 1.52
CA ARG A 31 4.69 6.65 0.73
C ARG A 31 5.78 5.57 0.81
N SER A 32 6.14 4.98 -0.33
CA SER A 32 7.14 3.91 -0.43
C SER A 32 8.56 4.42 -0.72
N ARG A 33 8.74 5.72 -1.04
CA ARG A 33 10.08 6.28 -1.30
C ARG A 33 10.94 6.24 -0.04
N LYS A 34 12.14 5.65 -0.15
CA LYS A 34 13.16 5.64 0.92
C LYS A 34 13.48 7.06 1.40
N ARG A 35 13.45 7.27 2.73
CA ARG A 35 13.58 8.60 3.35
C ARG A 35 14.91 9.29 3.03
N ASN A 36 16.01 8.54 2.97
CA ASN A 36 17.38 9.07 2.78
C ASN A 36 17.99 8.58 1.45
N LYS A 37 17.28 8.78 0.33
CA LYS A 37 17.83 8.45 -1.00
C LYS A 37 18.76 9.58 -1.44
N TYR A 38 19.92 9.26 -2.04
CA TYR A 38 20.89 10.24 -2.55
C TYR A 38 20.23 11.32 -3.43
N SER A 39 19.23 10.93 -4.23
CA SER A 39 18.54 11.85 -5.14
C SER A 39 17.55 12.79 -4.48
N ASN A 40 17.43 12.79 -3.15
CA ASN A 40 16.56 13.74 -2.45
C ASN A 40 17.02 15.19 -2.61
N SER A 41 18.33 15.44 -2.72
CA SER A 41 18.88 16.79 -2.96
C SER A 41 18.41 17.39 -4.29
N PHE A 42 18.14 16.55 -5.28
CA PHE A 42 17.71 16.97 -6.61
C PHE A 42 16.18 17.14 -6.74
N ILE A 43 15.39 16.87 -5.68
CA ILE A 43 13.93 17.00 -5.72
C ILE A 43 13.50 18.35 -5.16
N ILE A 44 13.08 19.25 -6.04
CA ILE A 44 12.58 20.59 -5.67
C ILE A 44 11.14 20.53 -5.16
N ARG A 45 10.26 19.74 -5.80
CA ARG A 45 8.85 19.61 -5.40
C ARG A 45 8.32 18.20 -5.64
N ARG A 46 7.44 17.72 -4.75
CA ARG A 46 6.71 16.45 -4.93
C ARG A 46 5.49 16.63 -5.82
N ARG A 47 5.17 15.62 -6.63
CA ARG A 47 3.90 15.55 -7.37
C ARG A 47 2.75 15.36 -6.37
N LYS A 48 1.60 16.00 -6.62
CA LYS A 48 0.36 15.72 -5.89
C LYS A 48 -0.12 14.33 -6.26
#